data_AF-W7Y278-F1
#
_entry.id   AF-W7Y278-F1
#
_cell.length_a   1.000
_cell.length_b   1.000
_cell.length_c   1.000
_cell.angle_alpha   90.00
_cell.angle_beta   90.00
_cell.angle_gamma   90.00
#
_symmetry.space_group_name_H-M   'P 1'
#
loop_
_entity.id
_entity.type
_entity.pdbx_description
1 polymer ?
#
loop_
_entity_poly.entity_id
_entity_poly.type
_entity_poly.pdbx_seq_one_letter_code
_entity_poly.pdbx_strand_id
1 'polypeptide(L)'
;MKLYMSKVNRTKNRYDIVKRMILFLFGMLFLCGCNTIETKEDIPLKIWFDQPTSKWNEGLPIGNGSLGAMIYGAPAQEVICLNEETIWSGEKKYHDKKNGYKALDEIRQLLFDGQYVKAERVVAEKLLSTRLPSGTNAYQMLANLLIENAGMDSLRITGVN
;
A
#
# COMPACT_ATOMS: atom_id res chain seq x y z
N MET A 1 82.87 19.88 -21.30
CA MET A 1 81.59 20.38 -21.87
C MET A 1 80.61 19.28 -22.33
N LYS A 2 81.06 18.11 -22.85
CA LYS A 2 80.16 17.02 -23.33
C LYS A 2 79.32 16.30 -22.25
N LEU A 3 79.78 16.23 -21.00
CA LEU A 3 79.05 15.53 -19.92
C LEU A 3 77.84 16.32 -19.39
N TYR A 4 77.89 17.66 -19.42
CA TYR A 4 76.79 18.51 -18.94
C TYR A 4 75.58 18.46 -19.90
N MET A 5 75.84 18.45 -21.21
CA MET A 5 74.80 18.39 -22.25
C MET A 5 74.04 17.05 -22.28
N SER A 6 74.68 15.93 -21.93
CA SER A 6 74.04 14.60 -21.87
C SER A 6 73.01 14.48 -20.73
N LYS A 7 73.28 15.10 -19.58
CA LYS A 7 72.38 15.10 -18.42
C LYS A 7 71.11 15.92 -18.69
N VAL A 8 71.23 17.05 -19.38
CA VAL A 8 70.12 17.94 -19.74
C VAL A 8 69.17 17.30 -20.78
N ASN A 9 69.70 16.54 -21.76
CA ASN A 9 68.84 15.84 -22.72
C ASN A 9 68.11 14.64 -22.10
N ARG A 10 68.73 13.91 -21.14
CA ARG A 10 68.06 12.82 -20.41
C ARG A 10 66.96 13.32 -19.50
N THR A 11 67.12 14.49 -18.87
CA THR A 11 66.07 15.08 -18.03
C THR A 11 64.90 15.60 -18.86
N LYS A 12 65.15 16.32 -19.96
CA LYS A 12 64.09 16.78 -20.89
C LYS A 12 63.22 15.63 -21.40
N ASN A 13 63.83 14.53 -21.85
CA ASN A 13 63.11 13.37 -22.36
C ASN A 13 62.23 12.71 -21.27
N ARG A 14 62.67 12.69 -20.01
CA ARG A 14 61.86 12.20 -18.88
C ARG A 14 60.66 13.10 -18.59
N TYR A 15 60.83 14.43 -18.65
CA TYR A 15 59.70 15.36 -18.49
C TYR A 15 58.70 15.25 -19.63
N ASP A 16 59.15 15.06 -20.88
CA ASP A 16 58.26 14.90 -22.04
C ASP A 16 57.47 13.59 -21.99
N ILE A 17 58.09 12.49 -21.53
CA ILE A 17 57.40 11.21 -21.34
C ILE A 17 56.37 11.31 -20.20
N VAL A 18 56.74 11.89 -19.07
CA VAL A 18 55.82 12.06 -17.93
C VAL A 18 54.68 13.01 -18.30
N LYS A 19 54.94 14.07 -19.06
CA LYS A 19 53.91 15.01 -19.55
C LYS A 19 52.96 14.34 -20.54
N ARG A 20 53.49 13.49 -21.44
CA ARG A 20 52.65 12.66 -22.35
C ARG A 20 51.82 11.64 -21.57
N MET A 21 52.40 10.98 -20.57
CA MET A 21 51.66 10.03 -19.72
C MET A 21 50.56 10.72 -18.90
N ILE A 22 50.82 11.90 -18.34
CA ILE A 22 49.81 12.70 -17.63
C ILE A 22 48.72 13.17 -18.59
N LEU A 23 49.08 13.60 -19.81
CA LEU A 23 48.10 14.02 -20.82
C LEU A 23 47.22 12.85 -21.30
N PHE A 24 47.80 11.66 -21.43
CA PHE A 24 47.05 10.42 -21.71
C PHE A 24 46.14 10.01 -20.55
N LEU A 25 46.61 10.11 -19.29
CA LEU A 25 45.80 9.84 -18.10
C LEU A 25 44.63 10.82 -17.97
N PHE A 26 44.84 12.10 -18.25
CA PHE A 26 43.76 13.10 -18.29
C PHE A 26 42.78 12.85 -19.44
N GLY A 27 43.27 12.45 -20.62
CA GLY A 27 42.41 12.10 -21.76
C GLY A 27 41.57 10.84 -21.52
N MET A 28 42.14 9.84 -20.84
CA MET A 28 41.45 8.59 -20.51
C MET A 28 40.40 8.78 -19.40
N LEU A 29 40.64 9.70 -18.45
CA LEU A 29 39.62 10.14 -17.49
C LEU A 29 38.46 10.89 -18.16
N PHE A 30 38.73 11.64 -19.24
CA PHE A 30 37.71 12.40 -19.97
C PHE A 30 36.80 11.51 -20.83
N LEU A 31 37.31 10.37 -21.31
CA LEU A 31 36.57 9.40 -22.12
C LEU A 31 35.68 8.44 -21.30
N CYS A 32 35.87 8.36 -19.97
CA CYS A 32 35.11 7.48 -19.08
C CYS A 32 33.93 8.18 -18.37
N GLY A 33 33.69 9.46 -18.66
CA GLY A 33 32.75 10.31 -17.91
C GLY A 33 31.30 10.35 -18.39
N CYS A 34 30.87 9.49 -19.32
CA CYS A 34 29.48 9.46 -19.77
C CYS A 34 28.74 8.28 -19.13
N ASN A 35 28.39 8.40 -17.85
CA ASN A 35 27.31 7.59 -17.31
C ASN A 35 26.02 8.09 -17.94
N THR A 36 25.43 7.29 -18.82
CA THR A 36 24.05 7.48 -19.27
C THR A 36 23.18 7.31 -18.04
N ILE A 37 22.59 8.41 -17.57
CA ILE A 37 21.56 8.33 -16.52
C ILE A 37 20.37 7.67 -17.18
N GLU A 38 20.16 6.37 -16.93
CA GLU A 38 18.88 5.72 -17.22
C GLU A 38 17.83 6.43 -16.38
N THR A 39 17.07 7.35 -16.99
CA THR A 39 15.87 7.88 -16.39
C THR A 39 14.89 6.73 -16.31
N LYS A 40 14.68 6.18 -15.12
CA LYS A 40 13.58 5.25 -14.85
C LYS A 40 12.30 5.92 -15.36
N GLU A 41 11.69 5.38 -16.42
CA GLU A 41 10.36 5.83 -16.84
C GLU A 41 9.45 5.67 -15.63
N ASP A 42 8.99 6.80 -15.12
CA ASP A 42 8.13 6.86 -13.96
C ASP A 42 6.72 6.50 -14.47
N ILE A 43 6.49 5.21 -14.72
CA ILE A 43 5.18 4.71 -15.16
C ILE A 43 4.23 4.99 -14.00
N PRO A 44 3.28 5.94 -14.14
CA PRO A 44 2.39 6.25 -13.04
C PRO A 44 1.53 5.01 -12.78
N LEU A 45 1.63 4.47 -11.56
CA LEU A 45 0.75 3.40 -11.10
C LEU A 45 -0.67 3.96 -10.97
N LYS A 46 -1.42 3.88 -12.06
CA LYS A 46 -2.74 4.49 -12.22
C LYS A 46 -3.76 3.44 -12.62
N ILE A 47 -4.90 3.48 -11.93
CA ILE A 47 -6.10 2.73 -12.32
C ILE A 47 -7.02 3.74 -13.02
N TRP A 48 -7.52 3.39 -14.19
CA TRP A 48 -8.37 4.26 -15.00
C TRP A 48 -9.50 3.45 -15.64
N PHE A 49 -10.62 4.12 -15.86
CA PHE A 49 -11.82 3.57 -16.51
C PHE A 49 -12.40 4.63 -17.44
N ASP A 50 -13.04 4.19 -18.52
CA ASP A 50 -13.65 5.04 -19.55
C ASP A 50 -15.15 5.28 -19.35
N GLN A 51 -15.74 4.67 -18.32
CA GLN A 51 -17.16 4.76 -18.01
C GLN A 51 -17.38 4.87 -16.50
N PRO A 52 -18.47 5.56 -16.07
CA PRO A 52 -18.85 5.60 -14.68
C PRO A 52 -19.31 4.23 -14.19
N THR A 53 -19.23 4.04 -12.88
CA THR A 53 -19.61 2.81 -12.22
C THR A 53 -21.07 2.85 -11.77
N SER A 54 -21.74 1.69 -11.83
CA SER A 54 -23.12 1.52 -11.31
C SER A 54 -23.19 0.66 -10.05
N LYS A 55 -22.11 -0.05 -9.70
CA LYS A 55 -22.03 -0.93 -8.54
C LYS A 55 -20.87 -0.57 -7.62
N TRP A 56 -21.09 -0.71 -6.32
CA TRP A 56 -20.10 -0.35 -5.31
C TRP A 56 -18.73 -1.02 -5.49
N ASN A 57 -18.72 -2.28 -5.93
CA ASN A 57 -17.50 -3.09 -6.12
C ASN A 57 -16.67 -2.67 -7.34
N GLU A 58 -17.20 -1.79 -8.20
CA GLU A 58 -16.53 -1.25 -9.39
C GLU A 58 -16.08 0.21 -9.16
N GLY A 59 -16.32 0.77 -7.96
CA GLY A 59 -15.95 2.14 -7.61
C GLY A 59 -14.47 2.28 -7.27
N LEU A 60 -14.00 3.53 -7.21
CA LEU A 60 -12.63 3.85 -6.85
C LEU A 60 -12.54 4.21 -5.35
N PRO A 61 -11.85 3.39 -4.53
CA PRO A 61 -11.68 3.68 -3.13
C PRO A 61 -10.57 4.72 -2.91
N ILE A 62 -10.84 5.71 -2.06
CA ILE A 62 -9.86 6.65 -1.53
C ILE A 62 -9.98 6.71 -0.01
N GLY A 63 -8.92 7.12 0.68
CA GLY A 63 -8.97 7.31 2.12
C GLY A 63 -7.66 7.80 2.73
N ASN A 64 -7.74 8.23 3.98
CA ASN A 64 -6.59 8.74 4.75
C ASN A 64 -6.33 7.91 6.03
N GLY A 65 -6.90 6.71 6.13
CA GLY A 65 -6.85 5.85 7.30
C GLY A 65 -8.12 5.91 8.15
N SER A 66 -8.56 7.11 8.52
CA SER A 66 -9.77 7.30 9.34
C SER A 66 -11.03 7.50 8.48
N LEU A 67 -10.94 8.35 7.45
CA LEU A 67 -12.01 8.57 6.49
C LEU A 67 -11.74 7.80 5.20
N GLY A 68 -12.79 7.20 4.66
CA GLY A 68 -12.80 6.51 3.38
C GLY A 68 -13.94 6.99 2.50
N ALA A 69 -13.76 6.92 1.19
CA ALA A 69 -14.80 7.18 0.22
C ALA A 69 -14.71 6.22 -0.97
N MET A 70 -15.86 5.82 -1.51
CA MET A 70 -15.98 5.09 -2.76
C MET A 70 -16.58 6.01 -3.82
N ILE A 71 -15.87 6.23 -4.92
CA ILE A 71 -16.26 7.16 -6.00
C ILE A 71 -16.88 6.36 -7.16
N TYR A 72 -18.01 6.82 -7.68
CA TYR A 72 -18.72 6.18 -8.80
C TYR A 72 -18.37 6.82 -10.14
N GLY A 73 -18.07 8.13 -10.17
CA GLY A 73 -17.60 8.86 -11.35
C GLY A 73 -18.69 9.27 -12.34
N ALA A 74 -19.95 9.29 -11.93
CA ALA A 74 -21.11 9.61 -12.76
C ALA A 74 -21.26 11.14 -12.95
N PRO A 75 -21.08 11.68 -14.17
CA PRO A 75 -20.90 13.13 -14.36
C PRO A 75 -22.14 14.00 -14.10
N ALA A 76 -23.33 13.49 -14.39
CA ALA A 76 -24.58 14.21 -14.15
C ALA A 76 -25.04 14.10 -12.68
N GLN A 77 -24.89 12.92 -12.08
CA GLN A 77 -25.29 12.62 -10.70
C GLN A 77 -24.24 11.71 -10.07
N GLU A 78 -23.36 12.28 -9.26
CA GLU A 78 -22.30 11.55 -8.58
C GLU A 78 -22.78 11.00 -7.23
N VAL A 79 -22.33 9.80 -6.90
CA VAL A 79 -22.53 9.18 -5.60
C VAL A 79 -21.17 8.86 -5.00
N ILE A 80 -20.86 9.53 -3.89
CA ILE A 80 -19.67 9.21 -3.09
C ILE A 80 -20.14 8.53 -1.80
N CYS A 81 -19.88 7.23 -1.67
CA CYS A 81 -20.17 6.51 -0.42
C CYS A 81 -19.08 6.80 0.60
N LEU A 82 -19.44 7.39 1.74
CA LEU A 82 -18.53 7.81 2.80
C LEU A 82 -18.49 6.77 3.92
N ASN A 83 -17.29 6.57 4.46
CA ASN A 83 -16.97 5.69 5.57
C ASN A 83 -16.07 6.42 6.58
N GLU A 84 -16.27 6.16 7.86
CA GLU A 84 -15.40 6.63 8.94
C GLU A 84 -15.10 5.45 9.88
N GLU A 85 -13.86 5.30 10.33
CA GLU A 85 -13.37 4.09 10.98
C GLU A 85 -14.07 3.76 12.32
N THR A 86 -14.61 4.74 13.02
CA THR A 86 -15.19 4.59 14.36
C THR A 86 -16.70 4.37 14.37
N ILE A 87 -17.35 4.35 13.20
CA ILE A 87 -18.80 4.11 13.11
C ILE A 87 -19.11 2.62 13.14
N TRP A 88 -19.55 2.16 14.31
CA TRP A 88 -19.95 0.78 14.58
C TRP A 88 -21.32 0.75 15.25
N SER A 89 -22.12 -0.26 14.93
CA SER A 89 -23.38 -0.52 15.63
C SER A 89 -23.13 -1.19 16.98
N GLY A 90 -24.14 -1.17 17.86
CA GLY A 90 -24.10 -1.90 19.13
C GLY A 90 -23.39 -1.15 20.25
N GLU A 91 -23.28 -1.84 21.38
CA GLU A 91 -22.65 -1.34 22.60
C GLU A 91 -21.49 -2.26 22.98
N LYS A 92 -20.53 -1.76 23.76
CA LYS A 92 -19.45 -2.57 24.35
C LYS A 92 -19.99 -3.54 25.41
N LYS A 93 -20.72 -4.57 25.00
CA LYS A 93 -21.26 -5.64 25.83
C LYS A 93 -20.65 -6.96 25.41
N TYR A 94 -19.36 -7.11 25.70
CA TYR A 94 -18.70 -8.41 25.73
C TYR A 94 -18.61 -8.84 27.18
N HIS A 95 -19.29 -9.93 27.51
CA HIS A 95 -19.21 -10.54 28.82
C HIS A 95 -18.82 -11.99 28.66
N ASP A 96 -17.70 -12.34 29.26
CA ASP A 96 -17.34 -13.73 29.48
C ASP A 96 -18.42 -14.40 30.33
N LYS A 97 -18.61 -15.70 30.12
CA LYS A 97 -19.52 -16.45 30.96
C LYS A 97 -19.00 -16.42 32.40
N LYS A 98 -19.85 -15.99 33.34
CA LYS A 98 -19.48 -15.90 34.75
C LYS A 98 -18.95 -17.26 35.22
N ASN A 99 -17.73 -17.26 35.76
CA ASN A 99 -17.00 -18.46 36.21
C ASN A 99 -16.66 -19.48 35.12
N GLY A 100 -16.67 -19.14 33.82
CA GLY A 100 -16.39 -20.10 32.74
C GLY A 100 -15.00 -20.75 32.83
N TYR A 101 -14.01 -20.02 33.34
CA TYR A 101 -12.65 -20.53 33.57
C TYR A 101 -12.61 -21.78 34.48
N LYS A 102 -13.61 -21.99 35.34
CA LYS A 102 -13.67 -23.16 36.24
C LYS A 102 -13.88 -24.48 35.48
N ALA A 103 -14.36 -24.43 34.23
CA ALA A 103 -14.53 -25.60 33.39
C ALA A 103 -13.24 -26.03 32.67
N LEU A 104 -12.16 -25.24 32.71
CA LEU A 104 -10.96 -25.49 31.91
C LEU A 104 -10.28 -26.82 32.25
N ASP A 105 -10.23 -27.21 33.52
CA ASP A 105 -9.57 -28.46 33.92
C ASP A 105 -10.38 -29.69 33.47
N GLU A 106 -11.71 -29.63 33.57
CA GLU A 106 -12.62 -30.66 33.03
C GLU A 106 -12.46 -30.78 31.51
N ILE A 107 -12.43 -29.65 30.78
CA ILE A 107 -12.26 -29.63 29.33
C ILE A 107 -10.92 -30.25 28.93
N ARG A 108 -9.82 -29.86 29.59
CA ARG A 108 -8.48 -30.41 29.32
C ARG A 108 -8.43 -31.93 29.54
N GLN A 109 -9.00 -32.41 30.65
CA GLN A 109 -9.05 -33.84 30.92
C GLN A 109 -9.82 -34.61 29.84
N LEU A 110 -11.00 -34.11 29.45
CA LEU A 110 -11.79 -34.72 28.38
C LEU A 110 -11.04 -34.77 27.04
N LEU A 111 -10.24 -33.74 26.72
CA LEU A 111 -9.40 -33.72 25.52
C LEU A 111 -8.27 -34.76 25.59
N PHE A 112 -7.60 -34.89 26.74
CA PHE A 112 -6.54 -35.89 26.93
C PHE A 112 -7.08 -37.33 26.93
N ASP A 113 -8.31 -37.52 27.41
CA ASP A 113 -8.99 -38.82 27.38
C ASP A 113 -9.61 -39.16 26.01
N GLY A 114 -9.43 -38.30 24.99
CA GLY A 114 -9.96 -38.51 23.64
C GLY A 114 -11.47 -38.29 23.50
N GLN A 115 -12.12 -37.67 24.50
CA GLN A 115 -13.58 -37.49 24.57
C GLN A 115 -14.02 -36.15 23.94
N TYR A 116 -13.70 -35.93 22.67
CA TYR A 116 -13.85 -34.63 21.99
C TYR A 116 -15.28 -34.08 21.96
N VAL A 117 -16.28 -34.90 21.65
CA VAL A 117 -17.70 -34.47 21.60
C VAL A 117 -18.20 -34.01 22.97
N LYS A 118 -17.72 -34.64 24.05
CA LYS A 118 -18.04 -34.19 25.41
C LYS A 118 -17.33 -32.89 25.76
N ALA A 119 -16.05 -32.78 25.40
CA ALA A 119 -15.29 -31.55 25.61
C ALA A 119 -15.94 -30.35 24.89
N GLU A 120 -16.35 -30.52 23.62
CA GLU A 120 -17.03 -29.49 22.83
C GLU A 120 -18.31 -29.02 23.51
N ARG A 121 -19.15 -29.95 23.98
CA ARG A 121 -20.38 -29.62 24.70
C ARG A 121 -20.11 -28.84 25.98
N VAL A 122 -19.11 -29.24 26.78
CA VAL A 122 -18.74 -28.52 28.00
C VAL A 122 -18.22 -27.11 27.68
N VAL A 123 -17.45 -26.94 26.59
CA VAL A 123 -17.01 -25.63 26.10
C VAL A 123 -18.21 -24.74 25.75
N ALA A 124 -19.13 -25.24 24.94
CA ALA A 124 -20.32 -24.50 24.52
C ALA A 124 -21.21 -24.12 25.72
N GLU A 125 -21.38 -25.04 26.66
CA GLU A 125 -22.25 -24.85 27.82
C GLU A 125 -21.62 -24.00 28.93
N LYS A 126 -20.32 -24.09 29.18
CA LYS A 126 -19.70 -23.47 30.38
C LYS A 126 -18.72 -22.35 30.06
N LEU A 127 -18.14 -22.32 28.86
CA LEU A 127 -17.10 -21.35 28.51
C LEU A 127 -17.60 -20.25 27.56
N LEU A 128 -18.35 -20.62 26.52
CA LEU A 128 -18.83 -19.67 25.52
C LEU A 128 -20.05 -18.87 26.01
N SER A 129 -20.10 -17.60 25.61
CA SER A 129 -21.25 -16.72 25.81
C SER A 129 -22.27 -16.89 24.67
N THR A 130 -23.50 -16.43 24.89
CA THR A 130 -24.55 -16.47 23.87
C THR A 130 -24.12 -15.65 22.66
N ARG A 131 -24.29 -16.21 21.47
CA ARG A 131 -24.04 -15.50 20.22
C ARG A 131 -24.91 -14.23 20.16
N LEU A 132 -24.29 -13.09 19.88
CA LEU A 132 -25.01 -11.84 19.67
C LEU A 132 -25.90 -11.92 18.42
N PRO A 133 -27.05 -11.20 18.41
CA PRO A 133 -27.87 -11.09 17.21
C PRO A 133 -27.07 -10.53 16.02
N SER A 134 -27.43 -10.96 14.81
CA SER A 134 -26.82 -10.43 13.58
C SER A 134 -26.94 -8.91 13.52
N GLY A 135 -25.88 -8.23 13.07
CA GLY A 135 -25.83 -6.78 12.99
C GLY A 135 -25.46 -6.06 14.30
N THR A 136 -25.19 -6.80 15.38
CA THR A 136 -24.62 -6.22 16.62
C THR A 136 -23.10 -6.08 16.47
N ASN A 137 -22.52 -4.95 16.89
CA ASN A 137 -21.07 -4.69 16.82
C ASN A 137 -20.52 -4.79 15.38
N ALA A 138 -21.28 -4.31 14.40
CA ALA A 138 -20.91 -4.34 12.99
C ALA A 138 -20.54 -2.95 12.49
N TYR A 139 -19.51 -2.86 11.64
CA TYR A 139 -19.14 -1.63 10.95
C TYR A 139 -20.31 -1.07 10.14
N GLN A 140 -20.51 0.25 10.17
CA GLN A 140 -21.58 0.91 9.44
C GLN A 140 -21.02 1.92 8.45
N MET A 141 -21.74 2.09 7.34
CA MET A 141 -21.49 3.17 6.40
C MET A 141 -21.86 4.52 7.04
N LEU A 142 -21.05 5.56 6.81
CA LEU A 142 -21.33 6.90 7.34
C LEU A 142 -22.54 7.52 6.62
N ALA A 143 -22.42 7.70 5.31
CA ALA A 143 -23.43 8.37 4.49
C ALA A 143 -23.12 8.20 3.00
N ASN A 144 -24.07 8.60 2.15
CA ASN A 144 -23.79 8.91 0.74
C ASN A 144 -23.79 10.43 0.56
N LEU A 145 -22.75 10.96 -0.07
CA LEU A 145 -22.73 12.31 -0.60
C LEU A 145 -23.19 12.27 -2.05
N LEU A 146 -24.31 12.93 -2.32
CA LEU A 146 -24.89 13.05 -3.66
C LEU A 146 -24.53 14.42 -4.22
N ILE A 147 -24.01 14.45 -5.44
CA ILE A 147 -23.69 15.69 -6.15
C ILE A 147 -24.43 15.69 -7.48
N GLU A 148 -25.35 16.63 -7.66
CA GLU A 148 -26.13 16.79 -8.88
C GLU A 148 -25.59 17.95 -9.72
N ASN A 149 -25.39 17.70 -11.01
CA ASN A 149 -24.98 18.70 -11.96
C ASN A 149 -26.16 19.09 -12.86
N ALA A 150 -26.83 20.17 -12.50
CA ALA A 150 -28.05 20.67 -13.17
C ALA A 150 -27.89 21.04 -14.66
N GLY A 151 -26.67 21.01 -15.22
CA GLY A 151 -26.39 21.32 -16.62
C GLY A 151 -26.10 20.10 -17.52
N MET A 152 -26.15 18.87 -17.01
CA MET A 152 -25.60 17.69 -17.71
C MET A 152 -26.61 16.66 -18.22
N ASP A 153 -27.91 16.92 -18.15
CA ASP A 153 -28.99 15.95 -18.46
C ASP A 153 -29.00 15.34 -19.89
N SER A 154 -28.20 15.86 -20.83
CA SER A 154 -28.22 15.38 -22.24
C SER A 154 -26.88 15.37 -22.99
N LEU A 155 -25.74 15.48 -22.30
CA LEU A 155 -24.42 15.56 -22.95
C LEU A 155 -23.85 14.17 -23.27
N ARG A 156 -23.55 13.93 -24.57
CA ARG A 156 -22.78 12.77 -25.01
C ARG A 156 -21.30 12.99 -24.66
N ILE A 157 -20.82 12.29 -23.65
CA ILE A 157 -19.42 12.35 -23.22
C ILE A 157 -18.58 11.58 -24.24
N THR A 158 -17.65 12.27 -24.89
CA THR A 158 -16.66 11.67 -25.78
C THR A 158 -15.28 11.95 -25.19
N GLY A 159 -14.53 10.89 -24.89
CA GLY A 159 -13.15 11.01 -24.45
C GLY A 159 -12.25 11.33 -25.64
N VAL A 160 -11.43 12.37 -25.53
CA VAL A 160 -10.34 12.62 -26.48
C VAL A 160 -9.11 11.93 -25.89
N ASN A 161 -8.67 10.86 -26.54
CA ASN A 161 -7.32 10.31 -26.33
C ASN A 161 -6.31 11.17 -27.09
#